data_AF-A0A1Y1KSH1-F1
#
_entry.id   AF-A0A1Y1KSH1-F1
#
_cell.length_a   1.000
_cell.length_b   1.000
_cell.length_c   1.000
_cell.angle_alpha   90.00
_cell.angle_beta   90.00
_cell.angle_gamma   90.00
#
_symmetry.space_group_name_H-M   'P 1'
#
loop_
_entity.id
_entity.type
_entity.pdbx_description
1 polymer ?
#
loop_
_entity_poly.entity_id
_entity_poly.type
_entity_poly.pdbx_seq_one_letter_code
_entity_poly.pdbx_strand_id
1 'polypeptide(L)'
;AKDLIPETTRIFVEGVVLNKKKGDLEPWKKKSVAIAHSLISAVRPRSFVSPLQVGLGAFLYKKYGSRKLIDVLSSLGFCAAYNETTRFEVSTIMRPPLAVSQQAFIQMVYDNADFNIQTLDGRNTFHSMGSIRCVTPGSSVVPDQKITRLKTIPSAADLGSLGAVPLQHFEKIDPLGLAKIKVCDLSSEFPHNEIIVPSVCTLVWFYCKSKGFPGIRGWN
;
A
#
# COMPACT_ATOMS: atom_id res chain seq x y z
N ALA A 1 11.51 3.52 -10.61
CA ALA A 1 10.88 3.29 -11.94
C ALA A 1 11.72 3.85 -13.08
N LYS A 2 12.24 5.09 -12.93
CA LYS A 2 13.23 5.66 -13.84
C LYS A 2 14.55 4.86 -13.85
N ASP A 3 14.96 4.38 -12.68
CA ASP A 3 16.22 3.63 -12.46
C ASP A 3 16.24 2.25 -13.15
N LEU A 4 15.10 1.78 -13.64
CA LEU A 4 14.98 0.51 -14.37
C LEU A 4 15.15 0.69 -15.88
N ILE A 5 15.30 1.92 -16.36
CA ILE A 5 15.48 2.25 -17.77
C ILE A 5 16.98 2.43 -18.02
N PRO A 6 17.58 1.70 -18.98
CA PRO A 6 18.96 1.94 -19.38
C PRO A 6 19.15 3.39 -19.85
N GLU A 7 20.28 3.98 -19.47
CA GLU A 7 20.57 5.39 -19.74
C GLU A 7 20.47 5.74 -21.24
N THR A 8 20.95 4.84 -22.10
CA THR A 8 20.86 4.99 -23.57
C THR A 8 19.41 5.06 -24.06
N THR A 9 18.53 4.20 -23.55
CA THR A 9 17.10 4.21 -23.86
C THR A 9 16.44 5.48 -23.36
N ARG A 10 16.80 5.93 -22.15
CA ARG A 10 16.29 7.18 -21.57
C ARG A 10 16.65 8.38 -22.44
N ILE A 11 17.94 8.53 -22.77
CA ILE A 11 18.43 9.62 -23.63
C ILE A 11 17.75 9.60 -24.98
N PHE A 12 17.60 8.43 -25.60
CA PHE A 12 16.92 8.30 -26.89
C PHE A 12 15.46 8.76 -26.83
N VAL A 13 14.66 8.21 -25.90
CA VAL A 13 13.24 8.52 -25.80
C VAL A 13 13.02 9.98 -25.40
N GLU A 14 13.78 10.49 -24.43
CA GLU A 14 13.72 11.90 -24.05
C GLU A 14 14.15 12.82 -25.19
N GLY A 15 15.21 12.48 -25.93
CA GLY A 15 15.68 13.25 -27.08
C GLY A 15 14.62 13.36 -28.18
N VAL A 16 13.83 12.31 -28.42
CA VAL A 16 12.72 12.33 -29.38
C VAL A 16 11.51 13.09 -28.83
N VAL A 17 11.07 12.77 -27.60
CA VAL A 17 9.80 13.28 -27.03
C VAL A 17 9.90 14.75 -26.60
N LEU A 18 11.05 15.14 -26.04
CA LEU A 18 11.29 16.51 -25.54
C LEU A 18 11.74 17.46 -26.65
N ASN A 19 12.01 16.96 -27.86
CA ASN A 19 12.46 17.79 -28.97
C ASN A 19 11.48 18.94 -29.22
N LYS A 20 11.99 20.17 -29.24
CA LYS A 20 11.23 21.42 -29.44
C LYS A 20 10.12 21.67 -28.41
N LYS A 21 10.04 20.92 -27.31
CA LYS A 21 9.12 21.23 -26.20
C LYS A 21 9.65 22.42 -25.39
N LYS A 22 8.76 23.31 -24.97
CA LYS A 22 9.06 24.51 -24.18
C LYS A 22 8.20 24.53 -22.92
N GLY A 23 8.64 25.26 -21.89
CA GLY A 23 7.93 25.37 -20.61
C GLY A 23 8.17 24.17 -19.69
N ASP A 24 7.17 23.80 -18.90
CA ASP A 24 7.26 22.65 -18.00
C ASP A 24 7.36 21.32 -18.78
N LEU A 25 8.48 20.62 -18.57
CA LEU A 25 8.82 19.37 -19.25
C LEU A 25 8.44 18.13 -18.43
N GLU A 26 8.04 18.26 -17.16
CA GLU A 26 7.75 17.11 -16.31
C GLU A 26 6.64 16.19 -16.84
N PRO A 27 5.53 16.69 -17.41
CA PRO A 27 4.51 15.82 -18.01
C PRO A 27 5.06 14.99 -19.17
N TRP A 28 5.97 15.56 -19.97
CA TRP A 28 6.58 14.88 -21.11
C TRP A 28 7.61 13.85 -20.65
N LYS A 29 8.41 14.15 -19.63
CA LYS A 29 9.32 13.18 -19.01
C LYS A 29 8.55 11.97 -18.46
N LYS A 30 7.39 12.16 -17.83
CA LYS A 30 6.53 11.04 -17.38
C LYS A 30 6.10 10.15 -18.56
N LYS A 31 5.72 10.74 -19.70
CA LYS A 31 5.39 10.01 -20.93
C LYS A 31 6.62 9.26 -21.49
N SER A 32 7.79 9.88 -21.49
CA SER A 32 9.04 9.24 -21.91
C SER A 32 9.36 7.99 -21.09
N VAL A 33 9.16 8.05 -19.76
CA VAL A 33 9.33 6.88 -18.88
C VAL A 33 8.34 5.77 -19.24
N ALA A 34 7.06 6.10 -19.46
CA ALA A 34 6.06 5.10 -19.85
C ALA A 34 6.42 4.42 -21.19
N ILE A 35 6.82 5.21 -22.20
CA ILE A 35 7.24 4.71 -23.52
C ILE A 35 8.48 3.82 -23.38
N ALA A 36 9.48 4.22 -22.59
CA ALA A 36 10.68 3.43 -22.36
C ALA A 36 10.36 2.07 -21.70
N HIS A 37 9.44 2.05 -20.72
CA HIS A 37 8.97 0.79 -20.12
C HIS A 37 8.27 -0.11 -21.14
N SER A 38 7.43 0.45 -22.02
CA SER A 38 6.79 -0.32 -23.10
C SER A 38 7.82 -0.87 -24.09
N LEU A 39 8.83 -0.07 -24.46
CA LEU A 39 9.91 -0.49 -25.36
C LEU A 39 10.70 -1.67 -24.76
N ILE A 40 11.16 -1.54 -23.51
CA ILE A 40 11.94 -2.59 -22.85
C ILE A 40 11.10 -3.87 -22.71
N SER A 41 9.82 -3.73 -22.37
CA SER A 41 8.90 -4.88 -22.23
C SER A 41 8.66 -5.59 -23.56
N ALA A 42 8.58 -4.84 -24.67
CA ALA A 42 8.45 -5.42 -26.01
C ALA A 42 9.72 -6.13 -26.47
N VAL A 43 10.90 -5.58 -26.17
CA VAL A 43 12.20 -6.14 -26.60
C VAL A 43 12.65 -7.30 -25.70
N ARG A 44 12.30 -7.28 -24.40
CA ARG A 44 12.73 -8.28 -23.41
C ARG A 44 11.57 -8.84 -22.58
N PRO A 45 10.54 -9.43 -23.22
CA PRO A 45 9.30 -9.82 -22.54
C PRO A 45 9.48 -10.90 -21.45
N ARG A 46 10.58 -11.68 -21.51
CA ARG A 46 10.87 -12.74 -20.52
C ARG A 46 11.79 -12.30 -19.39
N SER A 47 12.54 -11.21 -19.58
CA SER A 47 13.60 -10.79 -18.64
C SER A 47 13.27 -9.47 -17.95
N PHE A 48 12.27 -8.74 -18.43
CA PHE A 48 11.84 -7.48 -17.86
C PHE A 48 10.35 -7.51 -17.57
N VAL A 49 9.99 -7.15 -16.34
CA VAL A 49 8.61 -6.92 -15.93
C VAL A 49 8.47 -5.43 -15.63
N SER A 50 7.68 -4.73 -16.44
CA SER A 50 7.44 -3.31 -16.25
C SER A 50 6.57 -3.07 -15.00
N PRO A 51 7.08 -2.43 -13.94
CA PRO A 51 6.25 -2.08 -12.79
C PRO A 51 5.12 -1.11 -13.14
N LEU A 52 5.29 -0.29 -14.19
CA LEU A 52 4.23 0.61 -14.66
C LEU A 52 3.09 -0.17 -15.31
N GLN A 53 3.40 -1.15 -16.15
CA GLN A 53 2.40 -1.97 -16.81
C GLN A 53 1.69 -2.91 -15.83
N VAL A 54 2.43 -3.51 -14.88
CA VAL A 54 1.84 -4.34 -13.82
C VAL A 54 0.97 -3.51 -12.88
N GLY A 55 1.46 -2.34 -12.46
CA GLY A 55 0.71 -1.43 -11.60
C GLY A 55 -0.57 -0.91 -12.25
N LEU A 56 -0.51 -0.55 -13.53
CA LEU A 56 -1.70 -0.15 -14.29
C LEU A 56 -2.69 -1.31 -14.42
N GLY A 57 -2.21 -2.52 -14.72
CA GLY A 57 -3.06 -3.71 -14.78
C GLY A 57 -3.78 -3.98 -13.46
N ALA A 58 -3.05 -3.96 -12.34
CA ALA A 58 -3.61 -4.16 -11.00
C ALA A 58 -4.62 -3.07 -10.62
N PHE A 59 -4.31 -1.81 -10.94
CA PHE A 59 -5.24 -0.71 -10.72
C PHE A 59 -6.54 -0.87 -11.50
N LEU A 60 -6.44 -1.18 -12.80
CA LEU A 60 -7.61 -1.37 -13.66
C LEU A 60 -8.44 -2.57 -13.20
N TYR A 61 -7.79 -3.66 -12.78
CA TYR A 61 -8.49 -4.82 -12.26
C TYR A 61 -9.28 -4.50 -11.00
N LYS A 62 -8.65 -3.85 -10.01
CA LYS A 62 -9.31 -3.45 -8.77
C LYS A 62 -10.43 -2.44 -8.99
N LYS A 63 -10.27 -1.54 -9.96
CA LYS A 63 -11.25 -0.48 -10.23
C LYS A 63 -12.47 -0.97 -11.00
N TYR A 64 -12.28 -1.86 -11.98
CA TYR A 64 -13.34 -2.23 -12.92
C TYR A 64 -13.76 -3.71 -12.85
N GLY A 65 -13.00 -4.57 -12.17
CA GLY A 65 -13.26 -6.01 -12.08
C GLY A 65 -13.22 -6.76 -13.41
N SER A 66 -12.84 -6.10 -14.52
CA SER A 66 -12.99 -6.63 -15.87
C SER A 66 -11.69 -7.21 -16.40
N ARG A 67 -11.63 -8.55 -16.52
CA ARG A 67 -10.53 -9.24 -17.22
C ARG A 67 -10.46 -8.82 -18.69
N LYS A 68 -11.60 -8.69 -19.37
CA LYS A 68 -11.66 -8.33 -20.80
C LYS A 68 -10.98 -6.98 -21.06
N LEU A 69 -11.19 -5.99 -20.18
CA LEU A 69 -10.53 -4.69 -20.28
C LEU A 69 -9.00 -4.83 -20.23
N ILE A 70 -8.50 -5.66 -19.33
CA ILE A 70 -7.05 -5.90 -19.16
C ILE A 70 -6.49 -6.62 -20.37
N ASP A 71 -7.17 -7.66 -20.86
CA ASP A 71 -6.73 -8.41 -22.04
C ASP A 71 -6.66 -7.50 -23.28
N VAL A 72 -7.64 -6.61 -23.48
CA VAL A 72 -7.61 -5.62 -24.57
C VAL A 72 -6.42 -4.66 -24.41
N LEU A 73 -6.25 -4.03 -23.25
CA LEU A 73 -5.17 -3.05 -23.05
C LEU A 73 -3.78 -3.69 -23.05
N SER A 74 -3.66 -4.93 -22.60
CA SER A 74 -2.43 -5.69 -22.65
C SER A 74 -2.07 -6.07 -24.09
N SER A 75 -3.06 -6.45 -24.92
CA SER A 75 -2.82 -6.71 -26.35
C SER A 75 -2.31 -5.49 -27.12
N LEU A 76 -2.64 -4.28 -26.63
CA LEU A 76 -2.16 -3.00 -27.16
C LEU A 76 -0.83 -2.54 -26.52
N GLY A 77 -0.28 -3.29 -25.57
CA GLY A 77 0.98 -2.96 -24.90
C GLY A 77 0.89 -1.88 -23.81
N PHE A 78 -0.31 -1.54 -23.36
CA PHE A 78 -0.52 -0.49 -22.34
C PHE A 78 -0.35 -1.01 -20.91
N CYS A 79 -0.70 -2.26 -20.63
CA CYS A 79 -0.56 -2.88 -19.32
C CYS A 79 -0.08 -4.34 -19.40
N ALA A 80 0.23 -4.91 -18.23
CA ALA A 80 0.61 -6.31 -18.13
C ALA A 80 -0.60 -7.20 -18.39
N ALA A 81 -0.34 -8.42 -18.85
CA ALA A 81 -1.39 -9.41 -19.06
C ALA A 81 -2.07 -9.76 -17.74
N TYR A 82 -3.34 -10.17 -17.82
CA TYR A 82 -4.17 -10.48 -16.65
C TYR A 82 -3.47 -11.47 -15.69
N ASN A 83 -2.85 -12.51 -16.23
CA ASN A 83 -2.11 -13.52 -15.45
C ASN A 83 -0.96 -12.92 -14.62
N GLU A 84 -0.24 -11.94 -15.14
CA GLU A 84 0.85 -11.27 -14.43
C GLU A 84 0.31 -10.29 -13.40
N THR A 85 -0.78 -9.58 -13.71
CA THR A 85 -1.50 -8.75 -12.75
C THR A 85 -1.99 -9.56 -11.56
N THR A 86 -2.68 -10.67 -11.79
CA THR A 86 -3.14 -11.56 -10.71
C THR A 86 -1.96 -12.17 -9.95
N ARG A 87 -0.89 -12.57 -10.64
CA ARG A 87 0.33 -13.06 -9.98
C ARG A 87 0.92 -12.01 -9.05
N PHE A 88 0.96 -10.74 -9.46
CA PHE A 88 1.44 -9.64 -8.62
C PHE A 88 0.55 -9.47 -7.38
N GLU A 89 -0.77 -9.46 -7.55
CA GLU A 89 -1.71 -9.36 -6.43
C GLU A 89 -1.53 -10.50 -5.44
N VAL A 90 -1.48 -11.74 -5.92
CA VAL A 90 -1.26 -12.90 -5.03
C VAL A 90 0.13 -12.84 -4.40
N SER A 91 1.16 -12.41 -5.12
CA SER A 91 2.50 -12.19 -4.55
C SER A 91 2.48 -11.15 -3.42
N THR A 92 1.63 -10.12 -3.51
CA THR A 92 1.47 -9.12 -2.44
C THR A 92 0.77 -9.69 -1.22
N ILE A 93 -0.20 -10.61 -1.41
CA ILE A 93 -0.93 -11.28 -0.32
C ILE A 93 -0.02 -12.29 0.40
N MET A 94 0.76 -13.07 -0.35
CA MET A 94 1.68 -14.08 0.19
C MET A 94 2.89 -13.50 0.93
N ARG A 95 3.07 -12.18 0.89
CA ARG A 95 4.18 -11.51 1.58
C ARG A 95 3.96 -11.62 3.10
N PRO A 96 5.01 -11.95 3.88
CA PRO A 96 4.90 -11.93 5.34
C PRO A 96 4.50 -10.53 5.83
N PRO A 97 3.75 -10.44 6.95
CA PRO A 97 3.40 -9.16 7.55
C PRO A 97 4.67 -8.37 7.92
N LEU A 98 4.57 -7.04 7.91
CA LEU A 98 5.68 -6.17 8.32
C LEU A 98 6.12 -6.53 9.73
N ALA A 99 7.43 -6.76 9.90
CA ALA A 99 8.02 -7.01 11.20
C ALA A 99 8.02 -5.71 12.02
N VAL A 100 7.55 -5.81 13.26
CA VAL A 100 7.51 -4.71 14.22
C VAL A 100 8.37 -5.12 15.42
N SER A 101 9.21 -4.19 15.91
CA SER A 101 10.01 -4.40 17.10
C SER A 101 9.14 -4.78 18.30
N GLN A 102 9.63 -5.68 19.16
CA GLN A 102 8.93 -6.08 20.39
C GLN A 102 8.78 -4.92 21.39
N GLN A 103 9.64 -3.92 21.30
CA GLN A 103 9.60 -2.72 22.16
C GLN A 103 8.67 -1.64 21.61
N ALA A 104 7.98 -1.90 20.48
CA ALA A 104 7.05 -0.95 19.90
C ALA A 104 5.75 -0.89 20.71
N PHE A 105 5.22 0.30 20.88
CA PHE A 105 3.83 0.46 21.28
C PHE A 105 2.93 0.17 20.07
N ILE A 106 2.01 -0.79 20.23
CA ILE A 106 1.09 -1.22 19.18
C ILE A 106 -0.34 -1.01 19.66
N GLN A 107 -1.11 -0.22 18.92
CA GLN A 107 -2.54 -0.04 19.14
C GLN A 107 -3.31 -0.55 17.92
N MET A 108 -4.31 -1.39 18.15
CA MET A 108 -5.24 -1.81 17.11
C MET A 108 -6.50 -0.96 17.21
N VAL A 109 -6.84 -0.26 16.13
CA VAL A 109 -8.08 0.52 16.01
C VAL A 109 -8.97 -0.21 15.03
N TYR A 110 -10.23 -0.43 15.40
CA TYR A 110 -11.20 -1.09 14.53
C TYR A 110 -12.26 -0.07 14.12
N ASP A 111 -12.58 -0.03 12.83
CA ASP A 111 -13.61 0.82 12.26
C ASP A 111 -14.33 0.08 11.12
N ASN A 112 -15.46 0.61 10.68
CA ASN A 112 -16.17 0.08 9.54
C ASN A 112 -15.37 0.34 8.25
N ALA A 113 -15.18 -0.71 7.47
CA ALA A 113 -14.62 -0.70 6.13
C ALA A 113 -15.74 -1.02 5.14
N ASP A 114 -16.43 0.04 4.73
CA ASP A 114 -17.51 0.01 3.75
C ASP A 114 -16.99 0.12 2.33
N PHE A 115 -17.25 -0.91 1.52
CA PHE A 115 -16.97 -0.85 0.09
C PHE A 115 -18.27 -0.88 -0.70
N ASN A 116 -18.51 0.24 -1.40
CA ASN A 116 -19.55 0.32 -2.42
C ASN A 116 -19.08 -0.47 -3.64
N ILE A 117 -19.31 -1.78 -3.63
CA ILE A 117 -19.26 -2.59 -4.84
C ILE A 117 -20.34 -1.99 -5.77
N GLN A 118 -19.94 -1.57 -6.97
CA GLN A 118 -20.83 -0.92 -7.94
C GLN A 118 -21.93 -1.88 -8.43
N THR A 119 -22.91 -2.16 -7.58
CA THR A 119 -24.14 -2.84 -7.98
C THR A 119 -25.14 -1.78 -8.41
N LEU A 120 -25.73 -1.98 -9.59
CA LEU A 120 -26.68 -1.03 -10.20
C LEU A 120 -27.93 -0.80 -9.35
N ASP A 121 -28.24 -1.74 -8.45
CA ASP A 121 -29.41 -1.73 -7.57
C ASP A 121 -29.06 -1.41 -6.10
N GLY A 122 -27.78 -1.18 -5.78
CA GLY A 122 -27.31 -0.92 -4.41
C GLY A 122 -27.41 -2.13 -3.47
N ARG A 123 -27.68 -3.34 -3.98
CA ARG A 123 -27.69 -4.59 -3.18
C ARG A 123 -26.30 -5.22 -3.18
N ASN A 124 -25.98 -6.07 -2.19
CA ASN A 124 -24.66 -6.70 -2.04
C ASN A 124 -23.50 -5.70 -1.86
N THR A 125 -23.74 -4.60 -1.13
CA THR A 125 -22.65 -3.78 -0.60
C THR A 125 -21.81 -4.63 0.37
N PHE A 126 -20.49 -4.50 0.29
CA PHE A 126 -19.60 -5.23 1.19
C PHE A 126 -19.37 -4.39 2.43
N HIS A 127 -19.98 -4.81 3.53
CA HIS A 127 -19.78 -4.27 4.86
C HIS A 127 -18.76 -5.15 5.59
N SER A 128 -17.63 -4.57 5.97
CA SER A 128 -16.61 -5.26 6.77
C SER A 128 -16.15 -4.37 7.90
N MET A 129 -15.56 -4.94 8.96
CA MET A 129 -14.78 -4.17 9.91
C MET A 129 -13.31 -4.26 9.52
N GLY A 130 -12.66 -3.11 9.34
CA GLY A 130 -11.24 -3.00 9.11
C GLY A 130 -10.51 -2.77 10.43
N SER A 131 -9.37 -3.45 10.62
CA SER A 131 -8.44 -3.12 11.70
C SER A 131 -7.25 -2.31 11.16
N ILE A 132 -6.95 -1.19 11.79
CA ILE A 132 -5.73 -0.42 11.58
C ILE A 132 -4.77 -0.72 12.73
N ARG A 133 -3.55 -1.13 12.38
CA ARG A 133 -2.46 -1.31 13.34
C ARG A 133 -1.61 -0.04 13.40
N CYS A 134 -1.74 0.71 14.47
CA CYS A 134 -0.91 1.89 14.77
C CYS A 134 0.34 1.43 15.52
N VAL A 135 1.52 1.83 15.05
CA VAL A 135 2.82 1.43 15.63
C VAL A 135 3.65 2.68 15.94
N THR A 136 4.15 2.77 17.17
CA THR A 136 4.98 3.90 17.65
C THR A 136 6.20 3.39 18.42
N PRO A 137 7.39 3.99 18.25
CA PRO A 137 7.74 4.99 17.23
C PRO A 137 7.78 4.39 15.83
N GLY A 138 7.65 5.21 14.79
CA GLY A 138 7.69 4.74 13.39
C GLY A 138 8.97 4.00 13.01
N SER A 139 10.09 4.28 13.71
CA SER A 139 11.36 3.53 13.58
C SER A 139 11.27 2.07 14.00
N SER A 140 10.21 1.68 14.71
CA SER A 140 9.98 0.29 15.14
C SER A 140 9.42 -0.59 14.03
N VAL A 141 8.98 -0.02 12.91
CA VAL A 141 8.56 -0.76 11.73
C VAL A 141 9.79 -1.02 10.87
N VAL A 142 10.12 -2.30 10.67
CA VAL A 142 11.24 -2.67 9.81
C VAL A 142 10.95 -2.19 8.37
N PRO A 143 11.94 -1.62 7.65
CA PRO A 143 11.75 -1.17 6.28
C PRO A 143 11.14 -2.26 5.39
N ASP A 144 10.24 -1.83 4.52
CA ASP A 144 9.49 -2.77 3.70
C ASP A 144 10.41 -3.58 2.78
N GLN A 145 10.15 -4.89 2.71
CA GLN A 145 10.87 -5.80 1.85
C GLN A 145 10.28 -5.78 0.44
N LYS A 146 11.13 -6.03 -0.56
CA LYS A 146 10.67 -6.17 -1.94
C LYS A 146 9.72 -7.35 -2.06
N ILE A 147 8.57 -7.14 -2.70
CA ILE A 147 7.62 -8.21 -3.00
C ILE A 147 8.30 -9.22 -3.93
N THR A 148 8.39 -10.47 -3.47
CA THR A 148 8.95 -11.55 -4.28
C THR A 148 7.88 -12.07 -5.22
N ARG A 149 8.18 -12.08 -6.53
CA ARG A 149 7.28 -12.63 -7.54
C ARG A 149 7.15 -14.14 -7.38
N LEU A 150 5.92 -14.62 -7.22
CA LEU A 150 5.64 -16.05 -7.12
C LEU A 150 5.89 -16.78 -8.44
N LYS A 151 6.47 -17.99 -8.36
CA LYS A 151 6.63 -18.88 -9.52
C LYS A 151 5.30 -19.56 -9.86
N THR A 152 4.62 -20.06 -8.85
CA THR A 152 3.33 -20.75 -8.93
C THR A 152 2.31 -20.00 -8.10
N ILE A 153 1.10 -19.83 -8.64
CA ILE A 153 0.00 -19.20 -7.92
C ILE A 153 -0.62 -20.29 -7.02
N PRO A 154 -0.72 -20.08 -5.69
CA PRO A 154 -1.38 -21.01 -4.77
C PRO A 154 -2.86 -21.18 -5.10
N SER A 155 -3.49 -22.25 -4.61
CA SER A 155 -4.92 -22.47 -4.85
C SER A 155 -5.76 -21.42 -4.13
N ALA A 156 -7.02 -21.25 -4.55
CA ALA A 156 -7.94 -20.35 -3.87
C ALA A 156 -8.21 -20.77 -2.40
N ALA A 157 -8.18 -22.08 -2.12
CA ALA A 157 -8.32 -22.60 -0.76
C ALA A 157 -7.11 -22.23 0.11
N ASP A 158 -5.90 -22.40 -0.41
CA ASP A 158 -4.67 -22.01 0.29
C ASP A 158 -4.65 -20.50 0.53
N LEU A 159 -5.02 -19.71 -0.49
CA LEU A 159 -5.10 -18.25 -0.38
C LEU A 159 -6.14 -17.81 0.63
N GLY A 160 -7.30 -18.47 0.67
CA GLY A 160 -8.37 -18.17 1.63
C GLY A 160 -8.02 -18.55 3.06
N SER A 161 -7.16 -19.54 3.27
CA SER A 161 -6.61 -19.87 4.59
C SER A 161 -5.63 -18.82 5.10
N LEU A 162 -5.01 -18.07 4.20
CA LEU A 162 -4.05 -17.02 4.53
C LEU A 162 -4.79 -15.73 4.90
N GLY A 163 -4.50 -15.21 6.10
CA GLY A 163 -5.16 -14.02 6.62
C GLY A 163 -6.53 -14.28 7.26
N ALA A 164 -7.00 -15.53 7.26
CA ALA A 164 -8.13 -15.93 8.09
C ALA A 164 -7.68 -16.02 9.56
N VAL A 165 -8.29 -15.21 10.43
CA VAL A 165 -8.16 -15.38 11.88
C VAL A 165 -9.31 -16.29 12.31
N PRO A 166 -9.05 -17.46 12.92
CA PRO A 166 -10.12 -18.32 13.39
C PRO A 166 -10.95 -17.55 14.41
N LEU A 167 -12.25 -17.46 14.16
CA LEU A 167 -13.21 -16.90 15.10
C LEU A 167 -13.23 -17.81 16.34
N GLN A 168 -12.73 -17.31 17.45
CA GLN A 168 -12.89 -17.97 18.73
C GLN A 168 -14.25 -17.58 19.30
N HIS A 169 -15.11 -18.57 19.54
CA HIS A 169 -16.35 -18.32 20.26
C HIS A 169 -16.02 -17.97 21.71
N PHE A 170 -16.44 -16.78 22.13
CA PHE A 170 -16.34 -16.41 23.54
C PHE A 170 -17.38 -17.19 24.33
N GLU A 171 -16.91 -18.16 25.11
CA GLU A 171 -17.72 -18.79 26.16
C GLU A 171 -17.46 -18.05 27.47
N LYS A 172 -18.53 -17.53 28.07
CA LYS A 172 -18.46 -16.84 29.36
C LYS A 172 -18.26 -17.86 30.47
N ILE A 173 -17.01 -18.26 30.70
CA ILE A 173 -16.64 -19.33 31.64
C ILE A 173 -16.73 -18.88 33.11
N ASP A 174 -16.72 -17.57 33.41
CA ASP A 174 -16.54 -17.08 34.79
C ASP A 174 -17.22 -15.69 35.00
N PRO A 175 -17.95 -15.44 36.12
CA PRO A 175 -18.53 -14.12 36.44
C PRO A 175 -17.47 -13.02 36.67
N LEU A 176 -16.23 -13.41 36.92
CA LEU A 176 -15.11 -12.54 37.29
C LEU A 176 -14.45 -11.81 36.12
N GLY A 177 -15.10 -11.69 34.95
CA GLY A 177 -14.50 -11.27 33.68
C GLY A 177 -13.48 -10.10 33.76
N LEU A 178 -13.85 -8.99 34.40
CA LEU A 178 -12.97 -7.83 34.54
C LEU A 178 -11.91 -7.97 35.64
N ALA A 179 -12.10 -8.87 36.62
CA ALA A 179 -11.15 -9.09 37.72
C ALA A 179 -9.84 -9.75 37.24
N LYS A 180 -9.82 -10.34 36.04
CA LYS A 180 -8.61 -10.89 35.40
C LYS A 180 -7.82 -9.85 34.60
N ILE A 181 -8.39 -8.67 34.34
CA ILE A 181 -7.69 -7.60 33.64
C ILE A 181 -6.68 -6.99 34.62
N LYS A 182 -5.40 -7.19 34.33
CA LYS A 182 -4.33 -6.48 35.03
C LYS A 182 -4.21 -5.09 34.44
N VAL A 183 -4.57 -4.09 35.23
CA VAL A 183 -4.24 -2.70 34.92
C VAL A 183 -2.79 -2.49 35.33
N CYS A 184 -1.90 -2.38 34.35
CA CYS A 184 -0.50 -2.04 34.58
C CYS A 184 -0.31 -0.54 34.37
N ASP A 185 0.58 0.05 35.14
CA ASP A 185 1.04 1.41 34.89
C ASP A 185 1.96 1.42 33.66
N LEU A 186 1.53 2.11 32.61
CA LEU A 186 2.30 2.26 31.37
C LEU A 186 3.67 2.88 31.64
N SER A 187 3.79 3.76 32.64
CA SER A 187 5.07 4.38 33.01
C SER A 187 6.07 3.37 33.61
N SER A 188 5.58 2.26 34.18
CA SER A 188 6.43 1.20 34.71
C SER A 188 6.95 0.22 33.63
N GLU A 189 6.13 -0.05 32.62
CA GLU A 189 6.44 -0.96 31.50
C GLU A 189 7.25 -0.27 30.39
N PHE A 190 7.01 1.04 30.19
CA PHE A 190 7.71 1.88 29.22
C PHE A 190 8.35 3.06 29.95
N PRO A 191 9.40 2.83 30.77
CA PRO A 191 10.07 3.89 31.50
C PRO A 191 10.61 4.91 30.51
N HIS A 192 10.09 6.14 30.60
CA HIS A 192 10.58 7.26 29.82
C HIS A 192 11.97 7.65 30.35
N ASN A 193 13.04 7.20 29.69
CA ASN A 193 14.40 7.58 30.05
C ASN A 193 14.69 9.07 29.79
N GLU A 194 13.85 9.73 28.99
CA GLU A 194 13.94 11.15 28.69
C GLU A 194 12.55 11.78 28.74
N ILE A 195 12.41 12.91 29.45
CA ILE A 195 11.25 13.78 29.31
C ILE A 195 11.31 14.34 27.89
N ILE A 196 10.41 13.88 27.01
CA ILE A 196 10.27 14.46 25.68
C ILE A 196 9.67 15.85 25.86
N VAL A 197 10.54 16.86 26.01
CA VAL A 197 10.13 18.26 26.02
C VAL A 197 9.75 18.62 24.58
N PRO A 198 8.49 18.99 24.30
CA PRO A 198 8.09 19.41 22.97
C PRO A 198 8.97 20.59 22.54
N SER A 199 9.51 20.53 21.32
CA SER A 199 10.26 21.66 20.79
C SER A 199 9.39 22.92 20.76
N VAL A 200 10.02 24.10 20.79
CA VAL A 200 9.30 25.38 20.67
C VAL A 200 8.40 25.39 19.42
N CYS A 201 8.87 24.82 18.30
CA CYS A 201 8.07 24.67 17.08
C CYS A 201 6.80 23.83 17.31
N THR A 202 6.90 22.76 18.09
CA THR A 202 5.76 21.88 18.44
C THR A 202 4.76 22.63 19.32
N LEU A 203 5.23 23.37 20.33
CA LEU A 203 4.38 24.17 21.21
C LEU A 203 3.68 25.31 20.46
N VAL A 204 4.40 26.01 19.58
CA VAL A 204 3.83 27.07 18.72
C VAL A 204 2.81 26.46 17.77
N TRP A 205 3.09 25.30 17.17
CA TRP A 205 2.13 24.61 16.31
C TRP A 205 0.85 24.24 17.08
N PHE A 206 0.97 23.66 18.29
CA PHE A 206 -0.19 23.34 19.14
C PHE A 206 -1.01 24.59 19.50
N TYR A 207 -0.35 25.68 19.90
CA TYR A 207 -1.01 26.94 20.21
C TYR A 207 -1.73 27.51 18.98
N CYS A 208 -1.05 27.57 17.84
CA CYS A 208 -1.62 28.11 16.61
C CYS A 208 -2.80 27.27 16.10
N LYS A 209 -2.75 25.93 16.26
CA LYS A 209 -3.89 25.04 15.99
C LYS A 209 -5.05 25.29 16.95
N SER A 210 -4.79 25.35 18.24
CA SER A 210 -5.80 25.60 19.28
C SER A 210 -6.51 26.95 19.09
N LYS A 211 -5.76 27.99 18.70
CA LYS A 211 -6.31 29.32 18.39
C LYS A 211 -6.89 29.46 16.99
N GLY A 212 -6.85 28.41 16.17
CA GLY A 212 -7.44 28.41 14.83
C GLY A 212 -6.76 29.37 13.85
N PHE A 213 -5.45 29.60 13.97
CA PHE A 213 -4.73 30.47 13.03
C PHE A 213 -4.83 29.92 11.60
N PRO A 214 -5.18 30.76 10.62
CA PRO A 214 -5.28 30.35 9.23
C PRO A 214 -3.90 29.96 8.66
N GLY A 215 -3.87 28.95 7.79
CA GLY A 215 -2.64 28.52 7.10
C GLY A 215 -1.77 27.50 7.85
N ILE A 216 -2.12 27.12 9.08
CA ILE A 216 -1.41 26.07 9.82
C ILE A 216 -1.81 24.69 9.29
N ARG A 217 -0.89 24.05 8.55
CA ARG A 217 -1.07 22.69 8.04
C ARG A 217 -1.34 21.71 9.19
N GLY A 218 -2.16 20.69 8.90
CA GLY A 218 -2.33 19.55 9.80
C GLY A 218 -1.02 18.78 9.99
N TRP A 219 -1.04 17.74 10.82
CA TRP A 219 0.12 16.88 11.06
C TRP A 219 0.53 16.03 9.82
N ASN A 220 -0.09 16.28 8.65
CA ASN A 220 0.08 15.51 7.42
C ASN A 220 0.93 16.26 6.39
#